data_AF-A0A7Y5AI83-F1
#
_entry.id   AF-A0A7Y5AI83-F1
#
_cell.length_a   1.000
_cell.length_b   1.000
_cell.length_c   1.000
_cell.angle_alpha   90.00
_cell.angle_beta   90.00
_cell.angle_gamma   90.00
#
_symmetry.space_group_name_H-M   'P 1'
#
loop_
_entity.id
_entity.type
_entity.pdbx_description
1 polymer ?
#
loop_
_entity_poly.entity_id
_entity_poly.type
_entity_poly.pdbx_seq_one_letter_code
_entity_poly.pdbx_strand_id
1 'polypeptide(L)'
;NPDMWTPQLFAQLARLSHPAGAAEATVLGTFTTTGWVRRSLVEAGFAMKKVPGIGKKWEVMSGAYVGPLPGPEAPWYARPPAAPGPREALVIGAGLAGSSSAASLARRGWQVTVLERHQGAAQEASGNPQGVLYLKLSAHGTALSQMILSGFGYTRRQLERLQRGRDWDACGVLQLAFDSKEAERQGKLAAAFDRDLLQPLQRAEAEALAGVTLPAGGLFYPEGGWVHPPALCQQQLQHPGIRLLTHHEVLELRKVDQQWQAWAGDRLLASAPVVILAGAAEVRRFEPCAQLP
;
A
#
# COMPACT_ATOMS: atom_id res chain seq x y z
N ASN A 1 29.61 0.97 16.52
CA ASN A 1 28.29 1.63 16.49
C ASN A 1 27.47 1.17 17.69
N PRO A 2 27.81 1.62 18.92
CA PRO A 2 27.03 1.31 20.13
C PRO A 2 25.66 2.02 20.14
N ASP A 3 25.55 3.20 19.52
CA ASP A 3 24.35 4.04 19.53
C ASP A 3 23.11 3.38 18.89
N MET A 4 23.32 2.40 18.00
CA MET A 4 22.24 1.60 17.42
C MET A 4 21.60 0.63 18.44
N TRP A 5 22.37 0.14 19.41
CA TRP A 5 21.95 -0.93 20.31
C TRP A 5 21.29 -0.35 21.56
N THR A 6 20.02 0.02 21.45
CA THR A 6 19.30 0.69 22.54
C THR A 6 18.23 -0.22 23.16
N PRO A 7 17.90 -0.05 24.45
CA PRO A 7 16.75 -0.71 25.06
C PRO A 7 15.45 -0.49 24.28
N GLN A 8 15.27 0.71 23.71
CA GLN A 8 14.12 1.08 22.88
C GLN A 8 14.04 0.24 21.61
N LEU A 9 15.17 -0.02 20.94
CA LEU A 9 15.21 -0.92 19.79
C LEU A 9 14.78 -2.34 20.20
N PHE A 10 15.33 -2.88 21.30
CA PHE A 10 15.00 -4.23 21.74
C PHE A 10 13.53 -4.37 22.15
N ALA A 11 12.95 -3.34 22.76
CA ALA A 11 11.52 -3.29 23.03
C ALA A 11 10.67 -3.30 21.75
N GLN A 12 11.12 -2.63 20.68
CA GLN A 12 10.45 -2.72 19.37
C GLN A 12 10.58 -4.11 18.74
N LEU A 13 11.74 -4.77 18.87
CA LEU A 13 11.91 -6.15 18.41
C LEU A 13 10.94 -7.09 19.14
N ALA A 14 10.83 -6.96 20.47
CA ALA A 14 9.88 -7.72 21.27
C ALA A 14 8.43 -7.47 20.84
N ARG A 15 8.03 -6.20 20.68
CA ARG A 15 6.68 -5.81 20.23
C ARG A 15 6.30 -6.41 18.87
N LEU A 16 7.27 -6.58 17.98
CA LEU A 16 7.07 -7.13 16.63
C LEU A 16 7.29 -8.65 16.55
N SER A 17 7.65 -9.30 17.67
CA SER A 17 7.93 -10.73 17.71
C SER A 17 6.71 -11.54 18.08
N HIS A 18 6.60 -12.72 17.49
CA HIS A 18 5.63 -13.74 17.85
C HIS A 18 6.26 -14.72 18.87
N PRO A 19 5.58 -15.01 19.99
CA PRO A 19 6.13 -15.89 21.02
C PRO A 19 6.10 -17.36 20.60
N ALA A 20 6.88 -18.17 21.33
CA ALA A 20 6.81 -19.63 21.25
C ALA A 20 5.36 -20.12 21.48
N GLY A 21 4.78 -20.78 20.48
CA GLY A 21 3.37 -21.24 20.49
C GLY A 21 2.45 -20.48 19.51
N ALA A 22 2.89 -19.36 18.95
CA ALA A 22 2.25 -18.80 17.76
C ALA A 22 2.53 -19.70 16.54
N ALA A 23 1.72 -19.58 15.47
CA ALA A 23 1.89 -20.36 14.25
C ALA A 23 3.31 -20.27 13.65
N GLU A 24 3.99 -19.14 13.86
CA GLU A 24 5.41 -18.94 13.54
C GLU A 24 6.11 -18.19 14.69
N ALA A 25 6.94 -18.88 15.47
CA ALA A 25 7.70 -18.26 16.55
C ALA A 25 8.86 -17.41 16.00
N THR A 26 9.08 -16.22 16.54
CA THR A 26 10.17 -15.34 16.12
C THR A 26 11.49 -15.73 16.78
N VAL A 27 12.52 -15.90 15.95
CA VAL A 27 13.90 -16.15 16.37
C VAL A 27 14.78 -15.02 15.86
N LEU A 28 15.64 -14.49 16.72
CA LEU A 28 16.68 -13.55 16.34
C LEU A 28 18.06 -14.23 16.30
N GLY A 29 18.92 -13.73 15.42
CA GLY A 29 20.34 -14.05 15.37
C GLY A 29 21.16 -12.76 15.30
N THR A 30 22.27 -12.69 16.02
CA THR A 30 23.17 -11.54 15.98
C THR A 30 24.63 -11.96 16.07
N PHE A 31 25.49 -11.27 15.32
CA PHE A 31 26.92 -11.53 15.26
C PHE A 31 27.69 -11.13 16.51
N THR A 32 27.08 -10.28 17.35
CA THR A 32 27.71 -9.76 18.56
C THR A 32 27.48 -10.75 19.71
N THR A 33 28.49 -10.90 20.57
CA THR A 33 28.40 -11.69 21.81
C THR A 33 28.57 -10.81 23.04
N THR A 34 28.53 -9.49 22.86
CA THR A 34 28.72 -8.52 23.94
C THR A 34 27.68 -8.71 25.04
N GLY A 35 28.14 -8.86 26.28
CA GLY A 35 27.29 -9.27 27.40
C GLY A 35 26.12 -8.34 27.70
N TRP A 36 26.27 -7.02 27.51
CA TRP A 36 25.17 -6.08 27.77
C TRP A 36 24.05 -6.20 26.72
N VAL A 37 24.38 -6.41 25.44
CA VAL A 37 23.38 -6.65 24.38
C VAL A 37 22.59 -7.92 24.69
N ARG A 38 23.27 -8.98 25.15
CA ARG A 38 22.60 -10.21 25.60
C ARG A 38 21.61 -9.93 26.72
N ARG A 39 22.03 -9.19 27.75
CA ARG A 39 21.17 -8.88 28.90
C ARG A 39 19.95 -8.07 28.48
N SER A 40 20.13 -7.03 27.66
CA SER A 40 19.02 -6.20 27.20
C SER A 40 18.03 -6.95 26.29
N LEU A 41 18.51 -7.89 25.47
CA LEU A 41 17.64 -8.80 24.72
C LEU A 41 16.86 -9.76 25.63
N VAL A 42 17.50 -10.28 26.68
CA VAL A 42 16.83 -11.12 27.69
C VAL A 42 15.77 -10.32 28.44
N GLU A 43 16.08 -9.10 28.86
CA GLU A 43 15.12 -8.18 29.50
C GLU A 43 13.93 -7.84 28.58
N ALA A 44 14.17 -7.75 27.27
CA ALA A 44 13.11 -7.55 26.28
C ALA A 44 12.27 -8.82 26.01
N GLY A 45 12.62 -9.98 26.58
CA GLY A 45 11.84 -11.23 26.46
C GLY A 45 12.39 -12.26 25.48
N PHE A 46 13.67 -12.18 25.10
CA PHE A 46 14.32 -13.19 24.26
C PHE A 46 15.12 -14.21 25.08
N ALA A 47 14.90 -15.50 24.84
CA ALA A 47 15.71 -16.58 25.41
C ALA A 47 17.04 -16.74 24.64
N MET A 48 18.04 -15.94 25.02
CA MET A 48 19.33 -15.86 24.30
C MET A 48 20.32 -16.96 24.68
N LYS A 49 20.86 -17.64 23.67
CA LYS A 49 21.97 -18.60 23.76
C LYS A 49 23.12 -18.23 22.81
N LYS A 50 24.33 -18.63 23.20
CA LYS A 50 25.48 -18.63 22.29
C LYS A 50 25.37 -19.85 21.37
N VAL A 51 25.74 -19.68 20.11
CA VAL A 51 25.80 -20.75 19.11
C VAL A 51 27.12 -20.66 18.35
N PRO A 52 27.60 -21.77 17.75
CA PRO A 52 28.81 -21.75 16.91
C PRO A 52 28.71 -20.64 15.87
N GLY A 53 29.75 -19.83 15.75
CA GLY A 53 29.76 -18.73 14.80
C GLY A 53 29.99 -19.20 13.36
N ILE A 54 29.85 -18.25 12.43
CA ILE A 54 30.03 -18.49 10.99
C ILE A 54 31.32 -17.80 10.55
N GLY A 55 32.16 -18.51 9.79
CA GLY A 55 33.42 -17.98 9.26
C GLY A 55 34.47 -17.78 10.35
N LYS A 56 35.03 -16.56 10.46
CA LYS A 56 36.12 -16.24 11.42
C LYS A 56 35.63 -16.01 12.86
N LYS A 57 34.32 -16.06 13.11
CA LYS A 57 33.76 -15.88 14.46
C LYS A 57 33.51 -17.24 15.10
N TRP A 58 34.10 -17.43 16.28
CA TRP A 58 33.96 -18.65 17.07
C TRP A 58 32.54 -18.79 17.66
N GLU A 59 31.93 -17.68 18.08
CA GLU A 59 30.59 -17.67 18.67
C GLU A 59 29.76 -16.49 18.15
N VAL A 60 28.46 -16.74 17.97
CA VAL A 60 27.42 -15.72 17.75
C VAL A 60 26.25 -15.97 18.71
N MET A 61 25.24 -15.10 18.73
CA MET A 61 24.05 -15.29 19.59
C MET A 61 22.80 -15.56 18.76
N SER A 62 21.92 -16.39 19.30
CA SER A 62 20.57 -16.60 18.80
C SER A 62 19.60 -16.76 19.96
N GLY A 63 18.35 -16.33 19.80
CA GLY A 63 17.32 -16.53 20.81
C GLY A 63 15.92 -16.42 20.24
N ALA A 64 15.02 -17.22 20.79
CA ALA A 64 13.60 -17.16 20.49
C ALA A 64 12.91 -16.13 21.39
N TYR A 65 11.91 -15.43 20.86
CA TYR A 65 11.05 -14.61 21.69
C TYR A 65 10.13 -15.49 22.54
N VAL A 66 10.16 -15.30 23.85
CA VAL A 66 9.37 -16.05 24.85
C VAL A 66 8.54 -15.11 25.74
N GLY A 67 8.54 -13.82 25.43
CA GLY A 67 7.73 -12.83 26.12
C GLY A 67 6.23 -12.93 25.76
N PRO A 68 5.38 -12.11 26.38
CA PRO A 68 3.96 -12.10 26.10
C PRO A 68 3.66 -11.59 24.67
N LEU A 69 2.48 -11.94 24.14
CA LEU A 69 1.94 -11.29 22.96
C LEU A 69 1.77 -9.78 23.22
N PRO A 70 1.91 -8.94 22.18
CA PRO A 70 1.60 -7.52 22.31
C PRO A 70 0.17 -7.33 22.82
N GLY A 71 -0.03 -6.31 23.66
CA GLY A 71 -1.35 -5.95 24.17
C GLY A 71 -2.35 -5.64 23.06
N PRO A 72 -3.67 -5.72 23.34
CA PRO A 72 -4.69 -5.53 22.33
C PRO A 72 -4.59 -4.13 21.72
N GLU A 73 -4.64 -4.08 20.39
CA GLU A 73 -4.86 -2.83 19.66
C GLU A 73 -6.24 -2.27 20.02
N ALA A 74 -6.41 -0.95 19.95
CA ALA A 74 -7.70 -0.36 20.22
C ALA A 74 -8.77 -1.02 19.33
N PRO A 75 -9.94 -1.44 19.86
CA PRO A 75 -10.87 -2.30 19.12
C PRO A 75 -11.31 -1.73 17.77
N TRP A 76 -11.37 -0.40 17.63
CA TRP A 76 -11.74 0.29 16.39
C TRP A 76 -10.64 0.28 15.30
N TYR A 77 -9.40 -0.07 15.66
CA TYR A 77 -8.31 -0.33 14.71
C TYR A 77 -8.03 -1.82 14.51
N ALA A 78 -8.72 -2.68 15.26
CA ALA A 78 -8.54 -4.12 15.15
C ALA A 78 -8.87 -4.60 13.73
N ARG A 79 -7.90 -5.30 13.12
CA ARG A 79 -8.09 -5.92 11.81
C ARG A 79 -8.95 -7.18 11.95
N PRO A 80 -9.85 -7.47 10.99
CA PRO A 80 -10.58 -8.73 10.99
C PRO A 80 -9.62 -9.92 11.00
N PRO A 81 -9.97 -11.02 11.70
CA PRO A 81 -9.18 -12.24 11.63
C PRO A 81 -9.14 -12.76 10.19
N ALA A 82 -8.06 -13.46 9.84
CA ALA A 82 -7.98 -14.15 8.56
C ALA A 82 -9.13 -15.14 8.42
N ALA A 83 -9.82 -15.13 7.28
CA ALA A 83 -10.89 -16.08 7.02
C ALA A 83 -10.31 -17.51 6.99
N PRO A 84 -10.91 -18.47 7.73
CA PRO A 84 -10.52 -19.86 7.64
C PRO A 84 -10.93 -20.44 6.28
N GLY A 85 -10.20 -21.44 5.80
CA GLY A 85 -10.52 -22.16 4.57
C GLY A 85 -9.69 -21.73 3.34
N PRO A 86 -10.21 -21.94 2.12
CA PRO A 86 -9.46 -21.70 0.89
C PRO A 86 -9.16 -20.21 0.70
N ARG A 87 -8.02 -19.92 0.06
CA ARG A 87 -7.61 -18.55 -0.29
C ARG A 87 -8.34 -18.08 -1.53
N GLU A 88 -9.65 -17.89 -1.42
CA GLU A 88 -10.54 -17.45 -2.48
C GLU A 88 -11.20 -16.12 -2.14
N ALA A 89 -11.31 -15.23 -3.12
CA ALA A 89 -11.92 -13.92 -2.92
C ALA A 89 -12.75 -13.46 -4.11
N LEU A 90 -13.86 -12.77 -3.82
CA LEU A 90 -14.59 -11.95 -4.79
C LEU A 90 -14.10 -10.50 -4.72
N VAL A 91 -13.96 -9.85 -5.87
CA VAL A 91 -13.75 -8.41 -5.97
C VAL A 91 -14.85 -7.82 -6.84
N ILE A 92 -15.59 -6.84 -6.31
CA ILE A 92 -16.69 -6.19 -7.03
C ILE A 92 -16.19 -4.86 -7.60
N GLY A 93 -16.02 -4.80 -8.92
CA GLY A 93 -15.48 -3.67 -9.68
C GLY A 93 -14.04 -3.88 -10.16
N ALA A 94 -13.76 -3.56 -11.42
CA ALA A 94 -12.43 -3.67 -12.04
C ALA A 94 -11.79 -2.29 -12.35
N GLY A 95 -12.08 -1.27 -11.55
CA GLY A 95 -11.32 -0.01 -11.51
C GLY A 95 -10.02 -0.15 -10.70
N LEU A 96 -9.27 0.96 -10.52
CA LEU A 96 -7.96 0.98 -9.86
C LEU A 96 -7.92 0.26 -8.51
N ALA A 97 -8.94 0.46 -7.67
CA ALA A 97 -9.02 -0.16 -6.35
C ALA A 97 -9.21 -1.68 -6.44
N GLY A 98 -10.09 -2.14 -7.34
CA GLY A 98 -10.41 -3.56 -7.51
C GLY A 98 -9.26 -4.33 -8.16
N SER A 99 -8.70 -3.80 -9.26
CA SER A 99 -7.53 -4.39 -9.93
C SER A 99 -6.31 -4.46 -9.02
N SER A 100 -6.02 -3.41 -8.24
CA SER A 100 -4.92 -3.41 -7.28
C SER A 100 -5.14 -4.41 -6.15
N SER A 101 -6.37 -4.53 -5.64
CA SER A 101 -6.73 -5.50 -4.60
C SER A 101 -6.58 -6.93 -5.10
N ALA A 102 -7.12 -7.23 -6.28
CA ALA A 102 -7.00 -8.53 -6.93
C ALA A 102 -5.53 -8.91 -7.17
N ALA A 103 -4.73 -7.99 -7.74
CA ALA A 103 -3.30 -8.20 -7.96
C ALA A 103 -2.51 -8.43 -6.66
N SER A 104 -2.90 -7.76 -5.58
CA SER A 104 -2.27 -7.94 -4.25
C SER A 104 -2.58 -9.33 -3.68
N LEU A 105 -3.84 -9.76 -3.74
CA LEU A 105 -4.27 -11.07 -3.27
C LEU A 105 -3.64 -12.20 -4.11
N ALA A 106 -3.69 -12.10 -5.43
CA ALA A 106 -3.21 -13.15 -6.32
C ALA A 106 -1.70 -13.39 -6.19
N ARG A 107 -0.89 -12.33 -5.99
CA ARG A 107 0.55 -12.46 -5.67
C ARG A 107 0.84 -13.20 -4.35
N ARG A 108 -0.15 -13.32 -3.46
CA ARG A 108 -0.06 -14.05 -2.19
C ARG A 108 -0.73 -15.43 -2.26
N GLY A 109 -0.96 -15.92 -3.49
CA GLY A 109 -1.51 -17.25 -3.75
C GLY A 109 -3.02 -17.35 -3.58
N TRP A 110 -3.76 -16.24 -3.60
CA TRP A 110 -5.22 -16.27 -3.62
C TRP A 110 -5.75 -16.49 -5.04
N GLN A 111 -6.87 -17.19 -5.15
CA GLN A 111 -7.71 -17.22 -6.35
C GLN A 111 -8.77 -16.12 -6.25
N VAL A 112 -8.78 -15.22 -7.22
CA VAL A 112 -9.62 -14.02 -7.17
C VAL A 112 -10.58 -14.00 -8.36
N THR A 113 -11.87 -13.93 -8.09
CA THR A 113 -12.88 -13.64 -9.12
C THR A 113 -13.24 -12.17 -9.06
N VAL A 114 -12.98 -11.43 -10.13
CA VAL A 114 -13.32 -10.01 -10.27
C VAL A 114 -14.59 -9.91 -11.11
N LEU A 115 -15.65 -9.31 -10.55
CA LEU A 115 -16.92 -9.07 -11.23
C LEU A 115 -16.97 -7.61 -11.70
N GLU A 116 -17.11 -7.40 -13.01
CA GLU A 116 -17.16 -6.09 -13.66
C GLU A 116 -18.45 -5.97 -14.47
N ARG A 117 -19.19 -4.87 -14.30
CA ARG A 117 -20.47 -4.64 -14.98
C ARG A 117 -20.29 -4.30 -16.46
N HIS A 118 -19.18 -3.66 -16.80
CA HIS A 118 -18.88 -3.24 -18.16
C HIS A 118 -18.20 -4.35 -18.97
N GLN A 119 -18.01 -4.10 -20.28
CA GLN A 119 -17.35 -5.05 -21.19
C GLN A 119 -15.86 -5.29 -20.87
N GLY A 120 -15.27 -4.48 -19.99
CA GLY A 120 -13.86 -4.52 -19.64
C GLY A 120 -13.54 -3.65 -18.43
N ALA A 121 -12.36 -3.84 -17.88
CA ALA A 121 -11.87 -3.09 -16.73
C ALA A 121 -11.78 -1.59 -17.00
N ALA A 122 -11.92 -0.80 -15.93
CA ALA A 122 -11.67 0.65 -15.92
C ALA A 122 -12.50 1.47 -16.95
N GLN A 123 -13.81 1.27 -17.03
CA GLN A 123 -14.69 2.02 -17.95
C GLN A 123 -15.44 3.20 -17.31
N GLU A 124 -15.09 3.56 -16.08
CA GLU A 124 -15.72 4.68 -15.35
C GLU A 124 -14.69 5.71 -14.88
N ALA A 125 -14.63 6.05 -13.59
CA ALA A 125 -13.67 7.04 -13.07
C ALA A 125 -12.20 6.66 -13.33
N SER A 126 -11.90 5.35 -13.39
CA SER A 126 -10.57 4.84 -13.76
C SER A 126 -10.34 4.80 -15.29
N GLY A 127 -11.30 5.25 -16.10
CA GLY A 127 -11.27 5.22 -17.56
C GLY A 127 -10.64 6.43 -18.22
N ASN A 128 -10.16 7.39 -17.43
CA ASN A 128 -9.51 8.59 -17.97
C ASN A 128 -8.33 8.22 -18.88
N PRO A 129 -8.15 8.89 -20.03
CA PRO A 129 -7.04 8.56 -20.92
C PRO A 129 -5.68 8.90 -20.28
N GLN A 130 -5.60 9.96 -19.48
CA GLN A 130 -4.39 10.34 -18.75
C GLN A 130 -4.78 10.88 -17.38
N GLY A 131 -4.20 10.32 -16.32
CA GLY A 131 -4.32 10.77 -14.94
C GLY A 131 -2.98 11.30 -14.44
N VAL A 132 -3.00 12.45 -13.76
CA VAL A 132 -1.78 13.04 -13.17
C VAL A 132 -1.41 12.29 -11.89
N LEU A 133 -0.18 11.80 -11.80
CA LEU A 133 0.40 11.23 -10.59
C LEU A 133 1.27 12.29 -9.91
N TYR A 134 0.82 12.81 -8.77
CA TYR A 134 1.57 13.76 -7.95
C TYR A 134 1.25 13.59 -6.46
N LEU A 135 1.97 14.34 -5.63
CA LEU A 135 1.88 14.28 -4.18
C LEU A 135 1.10 15.48 -3.63
N LYS A 136 -0.05 15.23 -2.99
CA LYS A 136 -0.77 16.27 -2.24
C LYS A 136 -0.34 16.25 -0.77
N LEU A 137 0.74 16.95 -0.47
CA LEU A 137 1.39 16.92 0.85
C LEU A 137 0.93 18.06 1.77
N SER A 138 1.16 17.86 3.07
CA SER A 138 1.11 18.88 4.11
C SER A 138 2.50 19.04 4.72
N ALA A 139 2.90 20.29 5.02
CA ALA A 139 4.16 20.60 5.69
C ALA A 139 4.21 20.11 7.17
N HIS A 140 3.07 19.69 7.73
CA HIS A 140 2.95 19.28 9.14
C HIS A 140 3.22 17.78 9.38
N GLY A 141 3.73 17.04 8.39
CA GLY A 141 4.10 15.63 8.58
C GLY A 141 2.93 14.70 8.94
N THR A 142 1.71 15.04 8.51
CA THR A 142 0.48 14.33 8.87
C THR A 142 0.51 12.86 8.44
N ALA A 143 -0.28 12.00 9.11
CA ALA A 143 -0.43 10.59 8.72
C ALA A 143 -0.83 10.42 7.24
N LEU A 144 -1.68 11.32 6.72
CA LEU A 144 -2.03 11.36 5.30
C LEU A 144 -0.81 11.63 4.41
N SER A 145 0.06 12.58 4.79
CA SER A 145 1.28 12.87 4.02
C SER A 145 2.23 11.68 4.01
N GLN A 146 2.40 11.01 5.14
CA GLN A 146 3.23 9.80 5.24
C GLN A 146 2.68 8.66 4.37
N MET A 147 1.35 8.47 4.35
CA MET A 147 0.67 7.51 3.49
C MET A 147 0.87 7.85 2.01
N ILE A 148 0.73 9.12 1.63
CA ILE A 148 0.91 9.58 0.24
C ILE A 148 2.35 9.37 -0.23
N LEU A 149 3.36 9.69 0.59
CA LEU A 149 4.77 9.47 0.26
C LEU A 149 5.08 8.00 0.05
N SER A 150 4.66 7.16 1.00
CA SER A 150 4.86 5.71 0.94
C SER A 150 4.14 5.10 -0.27
N GLY A 151 2.89 5.54 -0.50
CA GLY A 151 2.04 5.09 -1.59
C GLY A 151 2.57 5.52 -2.96
N PHE A 152 3.14 6.72 -3.08
CA PHE A 152 3.70 7.21 -4.33
C PHE A 152 4.89 6.37 -4.79
N GLY A 153 5.86 6.10 -3.90
CA GLY A 153 6.98 5.23 -4.23
C GLY A 153 6.54 3.81 -4.59
N TYR A 154 5.50 3.29 -3.93
CA TYR A 154 4.88 2.01 -4.30
C TYR A 154 4.25 2.06 -5.70
N THR A 155 3.42 3.07 -5.98
CA THR A 155 2.76 3.27 -7.28
C THR A 155 3.78 3.41 -8.40
N ARG A 156 4.85 4.17 -8.20
CA ARG A 156 5.97 4.31 -9.14
C ARG A 156 6.52 2.97 -9.61
N ARG A 157 6.86 2.07 -8.67
CA ARG A 157 7.34 0.71 -8.99
C ARG A 157 6.31 -0.15 -9.72
N GLN A 158 5.01 0.13 -9.54
CA GLN A 158 3.96 -0.52 -10.30
C GLN A 158 3.87 0.02 -11.73
N LEU A 159 4.04 1.34 -11.91
CA LEU A 159 4.03 1.98 -13.24
C LEU A 159 5.22 1.58 -14.09
N GLU A 160 6.39 1.30 -13.49
CA GLU A 160 7.57 0.78 -14.21
C GLU A 160 7.32 -0.52 -14.99
N ARG A 161 6.21 -1.22 -14.71
CA ARG A 161 5.77 -2.41 -15.46
C ARG A 161 5.01 -2.08 -16.74
N LEU A 162 4.62 -0.82 -16.93
CA LEU A 162 3.93 -0.31 -18.11
C LEU A 162 4.92 0.30 -19.11
N GLN A 163 4.50 0.43 -20.36
CA GLN A 163 5.35 1.02 -21.39
C GLN A 163 5.50 2.53 -21.16
N ARG A 164 6.70 2.97 -20.79
CA ARG A 164 7.02 4.39 -20.63
C ARG A 164 6.87 5.13 -21.96
N GLY A 165 6.33 6.36 -21.93
CA GLY A 165 6.03 7.20 -23.08
C GLY A 165 4.72 6.84 -23.82
N ARG A 166 4.10 5.69 -23.50
CA ARG A 166 2.82 5.27 -24.09
C ARG A 166 1.71 5.11 -23.06
N ASP A 167 2.00 4.38 -21.98
CA ASP A 167 1.03 4.04 -20.95
C ASP A 167 1.28 4.82 -19.64
N TRP A 168 2.47 5.41 -19.49
CA TRP A 168 2.82 6.33 -18.42
C TRP A 168 4.10 7.10 -18.76
N ASP A 169 4.37 8.21 -18.07
CA ASP A 169 5.70 8.82 -18.06
C ASP A 169 5.98 9.56 -16.73
N ALA A 170 7.25 9.51 -16.34
CA ALA A 170 7.87 10.23 -15.24
C ALA A 170 8.33 11.64 -15.69
N CYS A 171 7.49 12.36 -16.44
CA CYS A 171 7.87 13.65 -17.03
C CYS A 171 7.90 14.81 -16.02
N GLY A 172 7.60 14.54 -14.75
CA GLY A 172 7.42 15.51 -13.70
C GLY A 172 6.04 16.18 -13.74
N VAL A 173 5.70 16.84 -12.63
CA VAL A 173 4.48 17.66 -12.51
C VAL A 173 4.85 19.02 -11.97
N LEU A 174 4.46 20.08 -12.68
CA LEU A 174 4.62 21.45 -12.23
C LEU A 174 3.28 21.99 -11.73
N GLN A 175 3.22 22.38 -10.45
CA GLN A 175 2.08 23.08 -9.86
C GLN A 175 2.35 24.58 -9.83
N LEU A 176 1.66 25.33 -10.68
CA LEU A 176 1.83 26.78 -10.76
C LEU A 176 1.35 27.48 -9.48
N ALA A 177 2.12 28.44 -9.00
CA ALA A 177 1.71 29.36 -7.94
C ALA A 177 0.83 30.46 -8.54
N PHE A 178 -0.44 30.15 -8.81
CA PHE A 178 -1.36 31.04 -9.53
C PHE A 178 -1.85 32.24 -8.71
N ASP A 179 -1.65 32.21 -7.39
CA ASP A 179 -1.90 33.34 -6.49
C ASP A 179 -0.89 33.37 -5.34
N SER A 180 -0.92 34.43 -4.53
CA SER A 180 0.00 34.62 -3.40
C SER A 180 -0.20 33.58 -2.29
N LYS A 181 -1.43 33.08 -2.11
CA LYS A 181 -1.76 32.09 -1.08
C LYS A 181 -1.15 30.73 -1.43
N GLU A 182 -1.20 30.35 -2.70
CA GLU A 182 -0.61 29.14 -3.22
C GLU A 182 0.92 29.24 -3.21
N ALA A 183 1.50 30.40 -3.56
CA ALA A 183 2.93 30.65 -3.42
C ALA A 183 3.42 30.45 -1.96
N GLU A 184 2.69 31.00 -0.98
CA GLU A 184 3.01 30.83 0.44
C GLU A 184 2.89 29.36 0.87
N ARG A 185 1.84 28.65 0.43
CA ARG A 185 1.63 27.22 0.71
C ARG A 185 2.78 26.38 0.16
N GLN A 186 3.20 26.63 -1.08
CA GLN A 186 4.30 25.93 -1.73
C GLN A 186 5.64 26.23 -1.04
N GLY A 187 5.87 27.46 -0.60
CA GLY A 187 7.06 27.83 0.18
C GLY A 187 7.19 27.03 1.47
N LYS A 188 6.08 26.83 2.21
CA LYS A 188 6.05 25.97 3.41
C LYS A 188 6.37 24.51 3.10
N LEU A 189 5.89 24.00 1.96
CA LEU A 189 6.21 22.63 1.51
C LEU A 189 7.68 22.49 1.13
N ALA A 190 8.22 23.46 0.38
CA ALA A 190 9.63 23.47 -0.03
C ALA A 190 10.61 23.52 1.15
N ALA A 191 10.22 24.14 2.27
CA ALA A 191 11.02 24.13 3.49
C ALA A 191 10.91 22.81 4.29
N ALA A 192 9.83 22.04 4.11
CA ALA A 192 9.54 20.84 4.89
C ALA A 192 10.03 19.53 4.26
N PHE A 193 10.34 19.54 2.96
CA PHE A 193 10.71 18.34 2.21
C PHE A 193 12.02 18.52 1.42
N ASP A 194 12.66 17.39 1.11
CA ASP A 194 13.90 17.36 0.35
C ASP A 194 13.69 17.82 -1.11
N ARG A 195 14.73 18.41 -1.70
CA ARG A 195 14.75 18.87 -3.10
C ARG A 195 14.66 17.73 -4.12
N ASP A 196 15.02 16.51 -3.71
CA ASP A 196 14.81 15.32 -4.53
C ASP A 196 13.31 15.00 -4.70
N LEU A 197 12.47 15.41 -3.76
CA LEU A 197 11.02 15.19 -3.81
C LEU A 197 10.29 16.32 -4.55
N LEU A 198 10.66 17.57 -4.27
CA LEU A 198 10.00 18.75 -4.81
C LEU A 198 10.96 19.94 -4.92
N GLN A 199 10.80 20.75 -5.95
CA GLN A 199 11.71 21.83 -6.30
C GLN A 199 10.92 23.11 -6.56
N PRO A 200 11.10 24.19 -5.78
CA PRO A 200 10.54 25.48 -6.13
C PRO A 200 11.27 26.02 -7.36
N LEU A 201 10.52 26.38 -8.40
CA LEU A 201 11.03 26.95 -9.65
C LEU A 201 10.51 28.37 -9.84
N GLN A 202 11.41 29.27 -10.22
CA GLN A 202 11.03 30.57 -10.72
C GLN A 202 10.39 30.45 -12.10
N ARG A 203 9.67 31.48 -12.52
CA ARG A 203 8.95 31.47 -13.81
C ARG A 203 9.86 31.09 -14.98
N ALA A 204 11.05 31.67 -15.09
CA ALA A 204 11.97 31.40 -16.20
C ALA A 204 12.44 29.93 -16.23
N GLU A 205 12.71 29.34 -15.07
CA GLU A 205 13.10 27.92 -14.94
C GLU A 205 11.91 27.00 -15.27
N ALA A 206 10.72 27.36 -14.81
CA ALA A 206 9.48 26.66 -15.08
C ALA A 206 9.12 26.67 -16.58
N GLU A 207 9.29 27.81 -17.26
CA GLU A 207 9.07 27.94 -18.71
C GLU A 207 10.10 27.11 -19.50
N ALA A 208 11.37 27.15 -19.10
CA ALA A 208 12.42 26.34 -19.71
C ALA A 208 12.15 24.82 -19.56
N LEU A 209 11.62 24.41 -18.41
CA LEU A 209 11.26 23.01 -18.14
C LEU A 209 9.98 22.57 -18.89
N ALA A 210 8.94 23.40 -18.88
CA ALA A 210 7.65 23.08 -19.49
C ALA A 210 7.65 23.23 -21.02
N GLY A 211 8.59 23.99 -21.59
CA GLY A 211 8.67 24.27 -23.02
C GLY A 211 7.58 25.21 -23.53
N VAL A 212 6.86 25.89 -22.64
CA VAL A 212 5.76 26.82 -22.94
C VAL A 212 5.84 28.05 -22.04
N THR A 213 5.28 29.17 -22.49
CA THR A 213 5.11 30.37 -21.66
C THR A 213 4.15 30.11 -20.52
N LEU A 214 4.49 30.55 -19.31
CA LEU A 214 3.71 30.31 -18.10
C LEU A 214 3.39 31.64 -17.39
N PRO A 215 2.24 31.74 -16.70
CA PRO A 215 1.88 32.95 -15.96
C PRO A 215 2.71 33.15 -14.69
N ALA A 216 3.29 32.07 -14.13
CA ALA A 216 4.04 32.07 -12.89
C ALA A 216 5.04 30.89 -12.85
N GLY A 217 5.95 30.93 -11.87
CA GLY A 217 6.69 29.74 -11.44
C GLY A 217 5.81 28.81 -10.60
N GLY A 218 6.44 27.96 -9.79
CA GLY A 218 5.69 27.08 -8.91
C GLY A 218 6.52 25.97 -8.27
N LEU A 219 5.85 24.88 -7.93
CA LEU A 219 6.45 23.72 -7.28
C LEU A 219 6.50 22.54 -8.23
N PHE A 220 7.70 22.11 -8.58
CA PHE A 220 7.95 20.99 -9.46
C PHE A 220 8.16 19.69 -8.67
N TYR A 221 7.54 18.60 -9.11
CA TYR A 221 7.70 17.25 -8.56
C TYR A 221 8.39 16.39 -9.62
N PRO A 222 9.72 16.18 -9.54
CA PRO A 222 10.49 15.53 -10.62
C PRO A 222 10.03 14.10 -10.92
N GLU A 223 9.69 13.34 -9.88
CA GLU A 223 9.24 11.94 -10.02
C GLU A 223 7.75 11.81 -10.37
N GLY A 224 7.02 12.93 -10.43
CA GLY A 224 5.63 12.94 -10.86
C GLY A 224 5.48 12.64 -12.36
N GLY A 225 4.24 12.60 -12.82
CA GLY A 225 3.96 12.64 -14.26
C GLY A 225 2.54 12.23 -14.56
N TRP A 226 2.35 11.43 -15.60
CA TRP A 226 1.04 10.94 -16.01
C TRP A 226 1.03 9.42 -16.15
N VAL A 227 -0.17 8.85 -16.01
CA VAL A 227 -0.46 7.42 -16.22
C VAL A 227 -1.72 7.29 -17.06
N HIS A 228 -1.80 6.27 -17.90
CA HIS A 228 -3.03 5.78 -18.51
C HIS A 228 -3.65 4.71 -17.58
N PRO A 229 -4.62 5.06 -16.70
CA PRO A 229 -5.11 4.14 -15.67
C PRO A 229 -5.77 2.85 -16.21
N PRO A 230 -6.44 2.83 -17.38
CA PRO A 230 -6.89 1.58 -17.98
C PRO A 230 -5.77 0.58 -18.24
N ALA A 231 -4.61 1.01 -18.75
CA ALA A 231 -3.45 0.13 -18.93
C ALA A 231 -2.95 -0.43 -17.59
N LEU A 232 -2.93 0.39 -16.53
CA LEU A 232 -2.56 -0.08 -15.19
C LEU A 232 -3.54 -1.15 -14.67
N CYS A 233 -4.85 -0.90 -14.76
CA CYS A 233 -5.86 -1.85 -14.34
C CYS A 233 -5.76 -3.18 -15.10
N GLN A 234 -5.59 -3.12 -16.42
CA GLN A 234 -5.41 -4.30 -17.27
C GLN A 234 -4.15 -5.07 -16.90
N GLN A 235 -3.01 -4.39 -16.76
CA GLN A 235 -1.74 -5.01 -16.35
C GLN A 235 -1.88 -5.72 -14.99
N GLN A 236 -2.56 -5.11 -14.04
CA GLN A 236 -2.77 -5.67 -12.71
C GLN A 236 -3.68 -6.91 -12.71
N LEU A 237 -4.66 -6.96 -13.61
CA LEU A 237 -5.58 -8.10 -13.76
C LEU A 237 -4.98 -9.26 -14.56
N GLN A 238 -3.86 -9.05 -15.27
CA GLN A 238 -3.12 -10.10 -15.99
C GLN A 238 -2.31 -10.97 -15.03
N HIS A 239 -2.99 -11.86 -14.30
CA HIS A 239 -2.36 -12.82 -13.41
C HIS A 239 -3.13 -14.16 -13.43
N PRO A 240 -2.47 -15.33 -13.46
CA PRO A 240 -3.15 -16.63 -13.50
C PRO A 240 -4.13 -16.90 -12.37
N GLY A 241 -3.88 -16.35 -11.18
CA GLY A 241 -4.77 -16.42 -10.03
C GLY A 241 -5.95 -15.44 -10.06
N ILE A 242 -6.18 -14.72 -11.16
CA ILE A 242 -7.27 -13.75 -11.32
C ILE A 242 -8.16 -14.18 -12.48
N ARG A 243 -9.45 -14.31 -12.21
CA ARG A 243 -10.51 -14.50 -13.21
C ARG A 243 -11.37 -13.25 -13.28
N LEU A 244 -11.28 -12.50 -14.38
CA LEU A 244 -12.16 -11.37 -14.66
C LEU A 244 -13.43 -11.86 -15.37
N LEU A 245 -14.60 -11.52 -14.82
CA LEU A 245 -15.91 -11.75 -15.43
C LEU A 245 -16.54 -10.39 -15.74
N THR A 246 -16.55 -10.03 -17.02
CA THR A 246 -17.15 -8.79 -17.54
C THR A 246 -18.64 -8.99 -17.83
N HIS A 247 -19.41 -7.90 -17.95
CA HIS A 247 -20.88 -7.95 -18.06
C HIS A 247 -21.58 -8.66 -16.87
N HIS A 248 -20.98 -8.59 -15.68
CA HIS A 248 -21.50 -9.16 -14.45
C HIS A 248 -21.71 -8.05 -13.42
N GLU A 249 -22.86 -7.39 -13.50
CA GLU A 249 -23.28 -6.44 -12.46
C GLU A 249 -23.78 -7.21 -11.23
N VAL A 250 -23.23 -6.86 -10.07
CA VAL A 250 -23.62 -7.44 -8.79
C VAL A 250 -24.67 -6.54 -8.17
N LEU A 251 -25.89 -7.04 -8.04
CA LEU A 251 -27.03 -6.32 -7.48
C LEU A 251 -27.18 -6.58 -5.98
N GLU A 252 -26.77 -7.76 -5.51
CA GLU A 252 -26.95 -8.18 -4.13
C GLU A 252 -25.79 -9.05 -3.65
N LEU A 253 -25.43 -8.90 -2.37
CA LEU A 253 -24.53 -9.80 -1.65
C LEU A 253 -25.31 -10.56 -0.58
N ARG A 254 -25.20 -11.88 -0.58
CA ARG A 254 -25.79 -12.75 0.44
C ARG A 254 -24.68 -13.52 1.15
N LYS A 255 -24.82 -13.69 2.47
CA LYS A 255 -23.92 -14.57 3.24
C LYS A 255 -24.64 -15.87 3.57
N VAL A 256 -24.19 -16.97 2.95
CA VAL A 256 -24.80 -18.30 3.07
C VAL A 256 -23.70 -19.31 3.36
N ASP A 257 -23.86 -20.16 4.37
CA ASP A 257 -22.88 -21.19 4.75
C ASP A 257 -21.43 -20.67 4.88
N GLN A 258 -21.27 -19.50 5.51
CA GLN A 258 -19.98 -18.80 5.69
C GLN A 258 -19.30 -18.33 4.39
N GLN A 259 -20.00 -18.40 3.26
CA GLN A 259 -19.55 -17.88 1.97
C GLN A 259 -20.31 -16.60 1.62
N TRP A 260 -19.61 -15.64 1.02
CA TRP A 260 -20.24 -14.53 0.33
C TRP A 260 -20.63 -14.97 -1.06
N GLN A 261 -21.86 -14.65 -1.45
CA GLN A 261 -22.42 -14.92 -2.77
C GLN A 261 -22.78 -13.60 -3.45
N ALA A 262 -22.36 -13.42 -4.69
CA ALA A 262 -22.69 -12.28 -5.53
C ALA A 262 -23.80 -12.63 -6.52
N TRP A 263 -24.88 -11.85 -6.52
CA TRP A 263 -26.10 -12.13 -7.26
C TRP A 263 -26.46 -11.03 -8.27
N ALA A 264 -27.03 -11.45 -9.41
CA ALA A 264 -27.73 -10.60 -10.37
C ALA A 264 -29.19 -11.07 -10.46
N GLY A 265 -30.07 -10.50 -9.63
CA GLY A 265 -31.43 -11.01 -9.45
C GLY A 265 -31.39 -12.44 -8.91
N ASP A 266 -32.04 -13.37 -9.61
CA ASP A 266 -32.08 -14.79 -9.22
C ASP A 266 -30.88 -15.61 -9.69
N ARG A 267 -29.90 -14.98 -10.35
CA ARG A 267 -28.70 -15.65 -10.84
C ARG A 267 -27.53 -15.45 -9.89
N LEU A 268 -27.00 -16.55 -9.36
CA LEU A 268 -25.71 -16.58 -8.69
C LEU A 268 -24.58 -16.37 -9.71
N LEU A 269 -23.73 -15.38 -9.48
CA LEU A 269 -22.59 -15.08 -10.36
C LEU A 269 -21.32 -15.77 -9.89
N ALA A 270 -21.00 -15.67 -8.59
CA ALA A 270 -19.84 -16.27 -7.96
C ALA A 270 -19.98 -16.31 -6.43
N SER A 271 -19.15 -17.13 -5.77
CA SER A 271 -19.07 -17.23 -4.31
C SER A 271 -17.63 -17.34 -3.83
N ALA A 272 -17.31 -16.77 -2.66
CA ALA A 272 -16.02 -16.95 -1.99
C ALA A 272 -16.11 -16.65 -0.48
N PRO A 273 -15.16 -17.10 0.36
CA PRO A 273 -15.16 -16.80 1.79
C PRO A 273 -14.90 -15.31 2.08
N VAL A 274 -14.29 -14.57 1.14
CA VAL A 274 -13.97 -13.16 1.29
C VAL A 274 -14.54 -12.37 0.11
N VAL A 275 -15.11 -11.19 0.38
CA VAL A 275 -15.52 -10.22 -0.63
C VAL A 275 -14.84 -8.88 -0.40
N ILE A 276 -14.37 -8.26 -1.48
CA ILE A 276 -13.80 -6.93 -1.52
C ILE A 276 -14.73 -6.06 -2.35
N LEU A 277 -15.29 -5.02 -1.73
CA LEU A 277 -16.13 -4.06 -2.41
C LEU A 277 -15.28 -2.91 -2.95
N ALA A 278 -15.18 -2.81 -4.28
CA ALA A 278 -14.39 -1.80 -4.98
C ALA A 278 -15.24 -0.97 -5.97
N GLY A 279 -16.53 -0.78 -5.65
CA GLY A 279 -17.52 -0.06 -6.48
C GLY A 279 -17.60 1.45 -6.25
N ALA A 280 -16.56 2.09 -5.70
CA ALA A 280 -16.54 3.51 -5.38
C ALA A 280 -17.80 3.97 -4.59
N ALA A 281 -18.47 5.05 -5.00
CA ALA A 281 -19.66 5.56 -4.33
C ALA A 281 -20.83 4.55 -4.31
N GLU A 282 -20.87 3.62 -5.26
CA GLU A 282 -21.92 2.59 -5.33
C GLU A 282 -21.76 1.48 -4.30
N VAL A 283 -20.67 1.46 -3.53
CA VAL A 283 -20.50 0.51 -2.43
C VAL A 283 -21.66 0.54 -1.42
N ARG A 284 -22.31 1.70 -1.27
CA ARG A 284 -23.45 1.89 -0.37
C ARG A 284 -24.73 1.19 -0.82
N ARG A 285 -24.78 0.66 -2.05
CA ARG A 285 -25.89 -0.18 -2.52
C ARG A 285 -25.92 -1.54 -1.81
N PHE A 286 -24.78 -1.99 -1.29
CA PHE A 286 -24.71 -3.23 -0.52
C PHE A 286 -25.02 -2.97 0.95
N GLU A 287 -25.91 -3.78 1.53
CA GLU A 287 -26.38 -3.65 2.91
C GLU A 287 -25.24 -3.48 3.94
N PRO A 288 -24.13 -4.26 3.90
CA PRO A 288 -23.04 -4.10 4.87
C PRO A 288 -22.32 -2.74 4.83
N CYS A 289 -22.53 -1.95 3.77
CA CYS A 289 -21.90 -0.66 3.54
C CYS A 289 -22.89 0.50 3.40
N ALA A 290 -24.19 0.25 3.59
CA ALA A 290 -25.24 1.25 3.38
C ALA A 290 -25.11 2.47 4.30
N GLN A 291 -24.54 2.28 5.49
CA GLN A 291 -24.34 3.34 6.49
C GLN A 291 -22.99 4.06 6.40
N LEU A 292 -22.12 3.69 5.45
CA LEU A 292 -20.83 4.36 5.30
C LEU A 292 -21.03 5.84 4.88
N PRO A 293 -20.21 6.76 5.43
CA PRO A 293 -20.32 8.19 5.19
C PRO A 293 -20.02 8.57 3.75
#